data_AF-A0A6M0RIA3-F1
#
_entry.id   AF-A0A6M0RIA3-F1
#
_cell.length_a   1.000
_cell.length_b   1.000
_cell.length_c   1.000
_cell.angle_alpha   90.00
_cell.angle_beta   90.00
_cell.angle_gamma   90.00
#
_symmetry.space_group_name_H-M   'P 1'
#
loop_
_entity.id
_entity.type
_entity.pdbx_description
1 polymer ?
#
loop_
_entity_poly.entity_id
_entity_poly.type
_entity_poly.pdbx_seq_one_letter_code
_entity_poly.pdbx_strand_id
1 'polypeptide(L)'
;MGALDNLCHNPASLSNLSCNNVTHSGSILGDNDRRAGTRPAPTEKITLGHIVGAFKSITTHGYITGVHHQDWEPFHQRLWQRNYYEHIIRDNEALQTLRHYIVLNPKTWKNDQLYPIVETSW
;
A
#
# COMPACT_ATOMS: atom_id res chain seq x y z
N MET A 1 -31.88 -19.61 -24.24
CA MET A 1 -31.23 -20.94 -24.13
C MET A 1 -30.16 -20.98 -25.20
N GLY A 2 -28.89 -20.82 -24.81
CA GLY A 2 -27.75 -20.78 -25.73
C GLY A 2 -26.52 -20.14 -25.08
N ALA A 3 -25.50 -20.98 -24.83
CA ALA A 3 -24.08 -20.72 -24.47
C ALA A 3 -23.84 -19.85 -23.20
N LEU A 4 -23.38 -20.33 -22.04
CA LEU A 4 -22.22 -21.17 -21.72
C LEU A 4 -20.97 -20.77 -22.53
N ASP A 5 -20.12 -19.91 -21.96
CA ASP A 5 -18.78 -20.29 -21.46
C ASP A 5 -17.80 -19.09 -21.33
N ASN A 6 -17.06 -19.09 -20.21
CA ASN A 6 -15.70 -18.56 -20.03
C ASN A 6 -15.41 -17.06 -20.14
N LEU A 7 -15.34 -16.40 -18.97
CA LEU A 7 -14.40 -15.30 -18.71
C LEU A 7 -13.63 -15.55 -17.40
N CYS A 8 -12.96 -16.70 -17.34
CA CYS A 8 -11.71 -16.85 -16.59
C CYS A 8 -10.57 -16.79 -17.62
N HIS A 9 -9.45 -16.16 -17.24
CA HIS A 9 -8.24 -15.81 -18.01
C HIS A 9 -8.20 -14.36 -18.53
N ASN A 10 -7.69 -13.46 -17.68
CA ASN A 10 -6.72 -12.49 -18.17
C ASN A 10 -5.48 -12.49 -17.26
N PRO A 11 -4.44 -13.29 -17.57
CA PRO A 11 -3.14 -13.21 -16.93
C PRO A 11 -2.25 -12.26 -17.74
N ALA A 12 -2.50 -10.96 -17.61
CA ALA A 12 -1.60 -9.89 -18.06
C ALA A 12 -1.83 -8.73 -17.10
N SER A 13 -0.87 -8.11 -16.44
CA SER A 13 0.57 -8.08 -16.61
C SER A 13 1.13 -7.43 -15.34
N LEU A 14 1.71 -8.19 -14.42
CA LEU A 14 2.41 -7.66 -13.25
C LEU A 14 3.81 -7.15 -13.62
N SER A 15 3.89 -6.31 -14.64
CA SER A 15 5.11 -5.67 -15.08
C SER A 15 4.78 -4.27 -15.53
N ASN A 16 4.72 -3.33 -14.57
CA ASN A 16 5.09 -1.92 -14.75
C ASN A 16 4.84 -1.16 -13.44
N LEU A 17 5.65 -1.45 -12.43
CA LEU A 17 6.06 -0.43 -11.46
C LEU A 17 7.49 -0.07 -11.79
N SER A 18 7.68 0.56 -12.95
CA SER A 18 8.92 1.28 -13.27
C SER A 18 8.87 2.60 -12.51
N CYS A 19 9.57 2.67 -11.39
CA CYS A 19 9.90 3.95 -10.78
C CYS A 19 10.80 4.72 -11.76
N ASN A 20 10.20 5.62 -12.53
CA ASN A 20 10.90 6.45 -13.50
C ASN A 20 11.95 7.32 -12.81
N ASN A 21 13.21 7.18 -13.22
CA ASN A 21 14.22 8.21 -13.04
C ASN A 21 14.40 8.93 -14.38
N VAL A 22 14.23 10.25 -14.32
CA VAL A 22 14.40 11.23 -15.38
C VAL A 22 15.73 11.02 -16.12
N THR A 23 15.68 10.82 -17.43
CA THR A 23 16.84 10.83 -18.32
C THR A 23 17.18 12.27 -18.68
N HIS A 24 18.25 12.82 -18.09
CA HIS A 24 18.93 13.96 -18.70
C HIS A 24 20.07 13.43 -19.56
N SER A 25 19.92 13.61 -20.87
CA SER A 25 20.92 13.30 -21.90
C SER A 25 22.27 13.95 -21.58
N GLY A 26 23.35 13.18 -21.62
CA GLY A 26 24.73 13.63 -21.48
C GLY A 26 25.69 12.55 -21.96
N SER A 27 26.64 12.95 -22.79
CA SER A 27 27.41 12.19 -23.78
C SER A 27 28.45 11.17 -23.27
N ILE A 28 28.75 10.23 -24.17
CA ILE A 28 29.85 9.28 -24.24
C ILE A 28 31.20 9.92 -23.89
N LEU A 29 31.97 9.28 -22.99
CA LEU A 29 33.39 8.87 -23.10
C LEU A 29 33.82 8.25 -21.76
N GLY A 30 34.63 7.19 -21.83
CA GLY A 30 34.78 6.19 -20.77
C GLY A 30 35.52 6.62 -19.51
N ASP A 31 35.25 5.88 -18.42
CA ASP A 31 36.31 5.31 -17.60
C ASP A 31 35.74 4.22 -16.67
N ASN A 32 36.56 3.20 -16.42
CA ASN A 32 36.27 2.05 -15.57
C ASN A 32 36.20 2.43 -14.09
N ASP A 33 35.09 3.01 -13.64
CA ASP A 33 34.87 3.29 -12.22
C ASP A 33 33.66 2.47 -11.72
N ARG A 34 33.90 1.20 -11.35
CA ARG A 34 32.93 0.34 -10.63
C ARG A 34 32.77 0.79 -9.18
N ARG A 35 32.46 2.07 -8.96
CA ARG A 35 32.02 2.54 -7.64
C ARG A 35 30.62 1.99 -7.43
N ALA A 36 30.46 1.12 -6.44
CA ALA A 36 29.14 0.80 -5.93
C ALA A 36 28.45 2.13 -5.60
N GLY A 37 27.30 2.40 -6.23
CA GLY A 37 26.53 3.60 -5.94
C GLY A 37 26.25 3.69 -4.43
N THR A 38 26.00 4.89 -3.92
CA THR A 38 25.71 5.16 -2.49
C THR A 38 24.41 4.53 -1.97
N ARG A 39 23.82 3.61 -2.73
CA ARG A 39 22.69 2.77 -2.34
C ARG A 39 23.24 1.38 -1.99
N PRO A 40 23.62 1.13 -0.73
CA PRO A 40 24.03 -0.20 -0.33
C PRO A 40 22.94 -1.21 -0.74
N ALA A 41 23.36 -2.38 -1.20
CA ALA A 41 22.43 -3.49 -1.39
C ALA A 41 21.69 -3.71 -0.06
N PRO A 42 20.35 -3.83 -0.04
CA PRO A 42 19.60 -3.96 1.20
C PRO A 42 20.03 -5.24 1.94
N THR A 43 20.93 -5.11 2.90
CA THR A 43 21.29 -6.15 3.88
C THR A 43 20.39 -6.09 5.11
N GLU A 44 19.41 -5.18 5.11
CA GLU A 44 18.52 -4.94 6.23
C GLU A 44 17.44 -6.02 6.31
N LYS A 45 17.23 -6.55 7.52
CA LYS A 45 16.11 -7.45 7.80
C LYS A 45 14.81 -6.71 7.47
N ILE A 46 13.97 -7.33 6.64
CA ILE A 46 12.62 -6.81 6.38
C ILE A 46 11.85 -6.79 7.71
N THR A 47 11.42 -5.59 8.11
CA THR A 47 10.61 -5.39 9.31
C THR A 47 9.13 -5.22 8.92
N LEU A 48 8.23 -5.35 9.90
CA LEU A 48 6.81 -5.06 9.68
C LEU A 48 6.59 -3.63 9.15
N GLY A 49 7.37 -2.66 9.65
CA GLY A 49 7.34 -1.28 9.17
C GLY A 49 7.69 -1.13 7.69
N HIS A 50 8.64 -1.92 7.18
CA HIS A 50 8.98 -1.93 5.75
C HIS A 50 7.79 -2.42 4.92
N ILE A 51 7.12 -3.49 5.36
CA ILE A 51 5.97 -4.07 4.67
C ILE A 51 4.79 -3.09 4.67
N VAL A 52 4.46 -2.52 5.82
CA VAL A 52 3.38 -1.53 5.95
C VAL A 52 3.69 -0.28 5.14
N GLY A 53 4.95 0.18 5.14
CA GLY A 53 5.41 1.30 4.33
C GLY A 53 5.24 1.05 2.83
N ALA A 54 5.67 -0.11 2.35
CA ALA A 54 5.49 -0.52 0.96
C ALA A 54 4.00 -0.60 0.60
N PHE A 55 3.17 -1.21 1.46
CA PHE A 55 1.73 -1.29 1.26
C PHE A 55 1.08 0.10 1.15
N LYS A 56 1.35 1.01 2.10
CA LYS A 56 0.84 2.39 2.06
C LYS A 56 1.28 3.12 0.79
N SER A 57 2.52 2.90 0.34
CA SER A 57 3.06 3.52 -0.88
C SER A 57 2.36 3.02 -2.15
N ILE A 58 2.30 1.69 -2.35
CA ILE A 58 1.71 1.06 -3.54
C ILE A 58 0.24 1.44 -3.68
N THR A 59 -0.51 1.39 -2.58
CA THR A 59 -1.94 1.73 -2.58
C THR A 59 -2.18 3.22 -2.80
N THR A 60 -1.34 4.11 -2.23
CA THR A 60 -1.42 5.55 -2.50
C THR A 60 -1.15 5.85 -3.97
N HIS A 61 -0.14 5.20 -4.56
CA HIS A 61 0.17 5.36 -5.96
C HIS A 61 -1.01 4.93 -6.84
N GLY A 62 -1.56 3.73 -6.59
CA GLY A 62 -2.75 3.24 -7.29
C GLY A 62 -3.95 4.17 -7.14
N TYR A 63 -4.17 4.74 -5.95
CA TYR A 63 -5.20 5.74 -5.71
C TYR A 63 -5.02 7.00 -6.55
N ILE A 64 -3.81 7.57 -6.56
CA ILE A 64 -3.49 8.75 -7.38
C ILE A 64 -3.70 8.45 -8.87
N THR A 65 -3.28 7.26 -9.34
CA THR A 65 -3.54 6.81 -10.71
C THR A 65 -5.05 6.75 -11.00
N GLY A 66 -5.85 6.23 -10.09
CA GLY A 66 -7.31 6.18 -10.22
C GLY A 66 -7.96 7.57 -10.26
N VAL A 67 -7.47 8.53 -9.46
CA VAL A 67 -7.93 9.92 -9.51
C VAL A 67 -7.64 10.56 -10.88
N HIS A 68 -6.50 10.27 -11.48
CA HIS A 68 -6.12 10.85 -12.78
C HIS A 68 -6.74 10.17 -14.00
N HIS A 69 -7.04 8.86 -13.91
CA HIS A 69 -7.38 8.05 -15.09
C HIS A 69 -8.72 7.31 -15.00
N GLN A 70 -9.37 7.27 -13.83
CA GLN A 70 -10.59 6.51 -13.58
C GLN A 70 -11.68 7.35 -12.88
N ASP A 71 -11.55 8.68 -12.92
CA ASP A 71 -12.50 9.64 -12.34
C ASP A 71 -12.81 9.38 -10.85
N TRP A 72 -11.82 8.91 -10.08
CA TRP A 72 -11.99 8.80 -8.62
C TRP A 72 -11.98 10.17 -7.96
N GLU A 73 -12.85 10.36 -6.97
CA GLU A 73 -12.91 11.58 -6.16
C GLU A 73 -11.55 11.87 -5.49
N PRO A 74 -10.97 13.06 -5.67
CA PRO A 74 -9.69 13.42 -5.08
C PRO A 74 -9.82 13.67 -3.57
N PHE A 75 -8.85 13.17 -2.81
CA PHE A 75 -8.76 13.37 -1.36
C PHE A 75 -7.58 14.29 -1.05
N HIS A 76 -7.89 15.50 -0.57
CA HIS A 76 -6.90 16.58 -0.40
C HIS A 76 -6.09 16.50 0.90
N GLN A 77 -6.36 15.52 1.77
CA GLN A 77 -5.64 15.33 3.02
C GLN A 77 -4.73 14.10 2.96
N ARG A 78 -4.26 13.64 4.13
CA ARG A 78 -3.43 12.44 4.24
C ARG A 78 -4.30 11.19 4.16
N LEU A 79 -4.13 10.41 3.10
CA LEU A 79 -4.85 9.15 2.91
C LEU A 79 -4.63 8.15 4.06
N TRP A 80 -3.43 8.15 4.65
CA TRP A 80 -3.06 7.26 5.75
C TRP A 80 -2.85 8.00 7.06
N GLN A 81 -3.31 7.41 8.17
CA GLN A 81 -2.83 7.77 9.49
C GLN A 81 -1.31 7.51 9.61
N ARG A 82 -0.61 8.34 10.40
CA ARG A 82 0.86 8.34 10.49
C ARG A 82 1.43 7.01 10.96
N ASN A 83 0.81 6.39 11.95
CA ASN A 83 1.25 5.13 12.54
C ASN A 83 0.39 3.95 12.07
N TYR A 84 0.63 2.78 12.64
CA TYR A 84 -0.20 1.58 12.50
C TYR A 84 -0.25 0.85 13.84
N TYR A 85 -1.33 0.12 14.08
CA TYR A 85 -1.48 -0.73 15.25
C TYR A 85 -0.86 -2.10 14.98
N GLU A 86 -0.07 -2.59 15.92
CA GLU A 86 0.51 -3.93 15.89
C GLU A 86 0.28 -4.64 17.23
N HIS A 87 -0.06 -5.93 17.17
CA HIS A 87 -0.24 -6.76 18.36
C HIS A 87 0.11 -8.22 18.02
N ILE A 88 0.95 -8.84 18.86
CA ILE A 88 1.36 -10.23 18.68
C ILE A 88 0.33 -11.15 19.32
N ILE A 89 -0.34 -11.95 18.51
CA ILE A 89 -1.31 -12.96 18.97
C ILE A 89 -0.55 -14.20 19.43
N ARG A 90 -0.66 -14.54 20.72
CA ARG A 90 0.13 -15.63 21.34
C ARG A 90 -0.69 -16.87 21.70
N ASP A 91 -2.01 -16.74 21.69
CA ASP A 91 -2.93 -17.81 22.06
C ASP A 91 -4.22 -17.75 21.22
N ASN A 92 -5.03 -18.79 21.34
CA ASN A 92 -6.27 -18.91 20.57
C ASN A 92 -7.35 -17.94 21.06
N GLU A 93 -7.40 -17.59 22.36
CA GLU A 93 -8.42 -16.70 22.90
C GLU A 93 -8.26 -15.27 22.33
N ALA A 94 -7.02 -14.77 22.30
CA ALA A 94 -6.67 -13.52 21.66
C ALA A 94 -7.00 -13.53 20.15
N LEU A 95 -6.73 -14.64 19.47
CA LEU A 95 -7.08 -14.81 18.05
C LEU A 95 -8.59 -14.72 17.82
N GLN A 96 -9.40 -15.42 18.62
CA GLN A 96 -10.85 -15.39 18.48
C GLN A 96 -11.41 -14.00 18.78
N THR A 97 -10.91 -13.36 19.82
CA THR A 97 -11.31 -12.00 20.21
C THR A 97 -11.04 -11.00 19.09
N LEU A 98 -9.84 -11.02 18.51
CA LEU A 98 -9.48 -10.10 17.42
C LEU A 98 -10.27 -10.37 16.15
N ARG A 99 -10.53 -11.64 15.80
CA ARG A 99 -11.40 -11.98 14.66
C ARG A 99 -12.81 -11.47 14.87
N HIS A 100 -13.35 -11.65 16.07
CA HIS A 100 -14.67 -11.16 16.42
C HIS A 100 -14.73 -9.63 16.33
N TYR A 101 -13.72 -8.94 16.84
CA TYR A 101 -13.58 -7.49 16.71
C TYR A 101 -13.58 -7.04 15.24
N ILE A 102 -12.76 -7.65 14.36
CA ILE A 102 -12.70 -7.27 12.94
C ILE A 102 -14.07 -7.38 12.27
N VAL A 103 -14.81 -8.47 12.54
CA VAL A 103 -16.15 -8.69 11.98
C VAL A 103 -17.17 -7.71 12.53
N LEU A 104 -17.08 -7.36 13.81
CA LEU A 104 -18.03 -6.46 14.47
C LEU A 104 -17.72 -4.98 14.26
N ASN A 105 -16.48 -4.60 13.99
CA ASN A 105 -16.04 -3.21 13.94
C ASN A 105 -16.93 -2.31 13.04
N PRO A 106 -17.34 -2.72 11.83
CA PRO A 106 -18.25 -1.89 11.03
C PRO A 106 -19.58 -1.56 11.71
N LYS A 107 -20.09 -2.47 12.56
CA LYS A 107 -21.34 -2.30 13.31
C LYS A 107 -21.15 -1.50 14.59
N THR A 108 -20.00 -1.65 15.24
CA THR A 108 -19.71 -1.06 16.56
C THR A 108 -18.90 0.24 16.48
N TRP A 109 -18.48 0.67 15.29
CA TRP A 109 -17.56 1.80 15.10
C TRP A 109 -17.98 3.08 15.85
N LYS A 110 -19.27 3.42 15.83
CA LYS A 110 -19.78 4.64 16.52
C LYS A 110 -19.64 4.61 18.04
N ASN A 111 -19.53 3.41 18.61
CA ASN A 111 -19.39 3.18 20.04
C ASN A 111 -17.93 2.87 20.41
N ASP A 112 -17.02 2.87 19.43
CA ASP A 112 -15.61 2.56 19.65
C ASP A 112 -14.90 3.72 20.35
N GLN A 113 -13.94 3.40 21.21
CA GLN A 113 -13.16 4.40 21.95
C GLN A 113 -12.31 5.28 21.04
N LEU A 114 -11.93 4.76 19.86
CA LEU A 114 -11.16 5.47 18.84
C LEU A 114 -12.07 6.18 17.83
N TYR A 115 -13.39 6.18 18.04
CA TYR A 115 -14.31 6.93 17.22
C TYR A 115 -14.00 8.44 17.34
N PRO A 116 -13.84 9.18 16.22
CA PRO A 116 -13.58 10.61 16.27
C PRO A 116 -14.77 11.34 16.90
N ILE A 117 -14.55 11.91 18.09
CA ILE A 117 -15.54 12.63 18.91
C ILE A 117 -15.92 14.02 18.38
N VAL A 118 -15.18 14.53 17.39
CA VAL A 118 -15.46 15.79 16.71
C VAL A 118 -15.44 15.52 15.21
N GLU A 119 -16.43 16.05 14.49
CA GLU A 119 -16.29 16.28 13.05
C GLU A 119 -15.04 17.13 12.89
N THR A 120 -13.94 16.48 12.52
CA THR A 120 -12.66 17.15 12.35
C THR A 120 -12.82 18.16 11.22
N SER A 121 -13.01 19.43 11.58
CA SER A 121 -12.91 20.55 10.65
C SER A 121 -11.43 20.66 10.29
N TRP A 122 -11.06 20.06 9.18
CA TRP A 122 -9.76 20.25 8.55
C TRP A 122 -9.79 21.46 7.64
#